data_AF-A0A183PYX1-F1
#
_entry.id   AF-A0A183PYX1-F1
#
_cell.length_a   1.000
_cell.length_b   1.000
_cell.length_c   1.000
_cell.angle_alpha   90.00
_cell.angle_beta   90.00
_cell.angle_gamma   90.00
#
_symmetry.space_group_name_H-M   'P 1'
#
loop_
_entity.id
_entity.type
_entity.pdbx_description
1 polymer ?
#
loop_
_entity_poly.entity_id
_entity_poly.type
_entity_poly.pdbx_seq_one_letter_code
_entity_poly.pdbx_strand_id
1 'polypeptide(L)'
;MPIRKETTRHHLRDIIHKERIQKAKERRIKRKQRKESGAPAGIPQTLESLRTVDETIVPKDDEEVVIEHETDEFSSIFSGEITPKILLTHSDRVCPRTIGFCKELSGFLKGPHLEPSAQSSDPQGSGASSLFPNESRLPPQPHSRTIVFHNQRDYIFFRHYRYIHRDTTDVHNDDDNENEGKHNTEHIAMNEVGPKFTLKLRSIQLGTFDSQYGNYEWVRKRTEIGRSRRTFIL
;
A
#
# COMPACT_ATOMS: atom_id res chain seq x y z
N MET A 1 -3.85 12.20 60.99
CA MET A 1 -4.57 12.35 59.70
C MET A 1 -3.64 13.08 58.73
N PRO A 2 -3.11 12.46 57.67
CA PRO A 2 -2.27 13.21 56.73
C PRO A 2 -3.16 14.15 55.90
N ILE A 3 -2.81 15.43 55.93
CA ILE A 3 -3.52 16.53 55.27
C ILE A 3 -3.38 16.34 53.75
N ARG A 4 -4.48 16.03 53.07
CA ARG A 4 -4.55 16.07 51.60
C ARG A 4 -4.39 17.54 51.18
N LYS A 5 -3.19 17.92 50.75
CA LYS A 5 -3.02 19.16 50.00
C LYS A 5 -3.76 18.98 48.67
N GLU A 6 -4.86 19.67 48.47
CA GLU A 6 -5.52 19.74 47.17
C GLU A 6 -4.55 20.42 46.20
N THR A 7 -3.87 19.59 45.42
CA THR A 7 -2.93 20.05 44.42
C THR A 7 -3.74 20.70 43.30
N THR A 8 -3.46 21.98 43.03
CA THR A 8 -4.10 22.67 41.91
C THR A 8 -3.83 21.93 40.60
N ARG A 9 -4.72 22.05 39.61
CA ARG A 9 -4.56 21.39 38.30
C ARG A 9 -3.20 21.65 37.64
N HIS A 10 -2.60 22.82 37.91
CA HIS A 10 -1.24 23.15 37.45
C HIS A 10 -0.19 22.27 38.12
N HIS A 11 -0.22 22.16 39.44
CA HIS A 11 0.73 21.35 40.20
C HIS A 11 0.68 19.87 39.81
N LEU A 12 -0.52 19.33 39.55
CA LEU A 12 -0.69 17.96 39.04
C LEU A 12 -0.05 17.77 37.66
N ARG A 13 -0.16 18.76 36.76
CA ARG A 13 0.51 18.71 35.45
C ARG A 13 2.03 18.72 35.58
N ASP A 14 2.58 19.52 36.50
CA ASP A 14 4.02 19.59 36.74
C ASP A 14 4.57 18.26 37.26
N ILE A 15 3.84 17.60 38.16
CA ILE A 15 4.19 16.25 38.65
C ILE A 15 4.20 15.26 37.49
N ILE A 16 3.12 15.18 36.72
CA ILE A 16 3.01 14.28 35.56
C ILE A 16 4.12 14.56 34.53
N HIS A 17 4.48 15.82 34.32
CA HIS A 17 5.55 16.21 33.41
C HIS A 17 6.92 15.72 33.89
N LYS A 18 7.23 15.92 35.18
CA LYS A 18 8.47 15.41 35.80
C LYS A 18 8.57 13.89 35.72
N GLU A 19 7.48 13.18 36.02
CA GLU A 19 7.40 11.71 35.88
C GLU A 19 7.65 11.26 34.44
N ARG A 20 7.09 11.96 33.44
CA ARG A 20 7.32 11.67 32.02
C ARG A 20 8.79 11.84 31.63
N ILE A 21 9.46 12.90 32.11
CA ILE A 21 10.89 13.12 31.87
C ILE A 21 11.72 12.00 32.48
N GLN A 22 11.44 11.62 33.73
CA GLN A 22 12.17 10.55 34.42
C GLN A 22 12.02 9.21 33.70
N LYS A 23 10.78 8.85 33.34
CA LYS A 23 10.47 7.64 32.56
C LYS A 23 11.15 7.64 31.19
N ALA A 24 11.32 8.80 30.55
CA ALA A 24 12.05 8.92 29.29
C ALA A 24 13.56 8.70 29.46
N LYS A 25 14.16 9.22 30.54
CA LYS A 25 15.58 8.97 30.89
C LYS A 25 15.83 7.48 31.13
N GLU A 26 14.97 6.82 31.92
CA GLU A 26 15.04 5.38 32.18
C GLU A 26 14.94 4.55 30.90
N ARG A 27 14.00 4.90 30.00
CA ARG A 27 13.87 4.25 28.68
C ARG A 27 15.14 4.39 27.82
N ARG A 28 15.81 5.54 27.87
CA ARG A 28 17.07 5.78 27.14
C ARG A 28 18.20 4.89 27.67
N ILE A 29 18.33 4.78 28.99
CA ILE A 29 19.31 3.91 29.65
C ILE A 29 19.05 2.44 29.28
N LYS A 30 17.81 1.98 29.40
CA LYS A 30 17.42 0.61 29.04
C LYS A 30 17.67 0.30 27.55
N ARG A 31 17.46 1.27 26.65
CA ARG A 31 17.78 1.13 25.21
C ARG A 31 19.29 1.01 24.98
N LYS A 32 20.11 1.75 25.74
CA LYS A 32 21.57 1.67 25.66
C LYS A 32 22.06 0.29 26.12
N GLN A 33 21.62 -0.16 27.29
CA GLN A 33 21.92 -1.49 27.82
C GLN A 33 21.49 -2.60 26.86
N ARG A 34 20.30 -2.49 26.24
CA ARG A 34 19.84 -3.45 25.22
C ARG A 34 20.78 -3.50 24.02
N LYS A 35 21.18 -2.34 23.49
CA LYS A 35 22.13 -2.26 22.36
C LYS A 35 23.48 -2.87 22.71
N GLU A 36 24.00 -2.60 23.91
CA GLU A 36 25.26 -3.16 24.42
C GLU A 36 25.18 -4.69 24.59
N SER A 37 24.03 -5.21 25.04
CA SER A 37 23.78 -6.65 25.20
C SER A 37 23.48 -7.41 23.90
N GLY A 38 23.28 -6.72 22.77
CA GLY A 38 22.88 -7.33 21.50
C GLY A 38 21.47 -7.92 21.47
N ALA A 39 20.67 -7.78 22.53
CA ALA A 39 19.32 -8.35 22.59
C ALA A 39 18.38 -7.73 21.53
N PRO A 40 17.57 -8.54 20.82
CA PRO A 40 16.69 -8.06 19.77
C PRO A 40 15.66 -7.05 20.32
N ALA A 41 15.29 -6.08 19.48
CA ALA A 41 14.21 -5.18 19.83
C ALA A 41 12.87 -5.95 19.83
N GLY A 42 12.02 -5.67 20.81
CA GLY A 42 10.64 -6.16 20.78
C GLY A 42 9.93 -5.67 19.52
N ILE A 43 9.13 -6.54 18.92
CA ILE A 43 8.37 -6.26 17.70
C ILE A 43 7.37 -5.13 18.03
N PRO A 44 7.35 -4.02 17.25
CA PRO A 44 6.40 -2.95 17.47
C PRO A 44 4.98 -3.45 17.18
N GLN A 45 4.05 -3.18 18.10
CA GLN A 45 2.63 -3.45 17.89
C GLN A 45 2.05 -2.41 16.92
N THR A 46 2.07 -2.73 15.63
CA THR A 46 1.41 -1.94 14.57
C THR A 46 -0.03 -2.40 14.37
N LEU A 47 -0.84 -1.60 13.67
CA LEU A 47 -2.20 -2.02 13.30
C LEU A 47 -2.22 -3.24 12.37
N GLU A 48 -1.19 -3.41 11.55
CA GLU A 48 -1.03 -4.59 10.69
C GLU A 48 -0.68 -5.83 11.52
N SER A 49 0.27 -5.70 12.47
CA SER A 49 0.63 -6.80 13.39
C SER A 49 -0.53 -7.22 14.31
N LEU A 50 -1.45 -6.30 14.61
CA LEU A 50 -2.62 -6.54 15.46
C LEU A 50 -3.89 -6.77 14.63
N ARG A 51 -3.77 -7.03 13.32
CA ARG A 51 -4.91 -7.36 12.45
C ARG A 51 -5.59 -8.63 12.95
N THR A 52 -6.91 -8.67 12.86
CA THR A 52 -7.69 -9.87 13.15
C THR A 52 -7.38 -10.88 12.04
N VAL A 53 -7.03 -12.12 12.41
CA VAL A 53 -6.81 -13.18 11.43
C VAL A 53 -8.07 -13.36 10.61
N ASP A 54 -7.92 -13.45 9.30
CA ASP A 54 -9.00 -13.60 8.34
C ASP A 54 -8.84 -14.95 7.66
N GLU A 55 -9.93 -15.72 7.58
CA GLU A 55 -9.94 -17.07 7.04
C GLU A 55 -9.78 -17.07 5.52
N THR A 56 -10.12 -15.97 4.85
CA THR A 56 -9.98 -15.83 3.40
C THR A 56 -8.54 -15.49 2.96
N ILE A 57 -7.62 -15.26 3.90
CA ILE A 57 -6.21 -15.01 3.57
C ILE A 57 -5.51 -16.36 3.45
N VAL A 58 -5.30 -16.78 2.21
CA VAL A 58 -4.68 -18.07 1.86
C VAL A 58 -3.22 -17.84 1.40
N PRO A 59 -2.29 -18.77 1.67
CA PRO A 59 -0.96 -18.72 1.07
C PRO A 59 -1.01 -18.69 -0.46
N LYS A 60 -0.05 -17.98 -1.07
CA LYS A 60 -0.01 -17.78 -2.53
C LYS A 60 0.17 -19.07 -3.33
N ASP A 61 0.92 -20.01 -2.77
CA ASP A 61 1.29 -21.25 -3.44
C ASP A 61 0.30 -22.39 -3.13
N ASP A 62 -0.89 -22.06 -2.62
CA ASP A 62 -1.95 -23.03 -2.41
C ASP A 62 -2.50 -23.51 -3.75
N GLU A 63 -2.53 -24.83 -3.95
CA GLU A 63 -2.93 -25.47 -5.20
C GLU A 63 -4.38 -25.12 -5.57
N GLU A 64 -5.27 -24.97 -4.58
CA GLU A 64 -6.67 -24.62 -4.80
C GLU A 64 -6.81 -23.24 -5.45
N VAL A 65 -6.05 -22.26 -4.96
CA VAL A 65 -6.06 -20.87 -5.46
C VAL A 65 -5.52 -20.79 -6.89
N VAL A 66 -4.48 -21.59 -7.20
CA VAL A 66 -3.93 -21.66 -8.56
C VAL A 66 -4.96 -22.21 -9.55
N ILE A 67 -5.65 -23.29 -9.17
CA ILE A 67 -6.69 -23.90 -10.01
C ILE A 67 -7.86 -22.94 -10.22
N GLU A 68 -8.29 -22.21 -9.18
CA GLU A 68 -9.33 -21.18 -9.31
C GLU A 68 -8.91 -20.07 -10.28
N HIS A 69 -7.67 -19.57 -10.17
CA HIS A 69 -7.16 -18.55 -11.09
C HIS A 69 -7.07 -19.03 -12.56
N GLU A 70 -6.75 -20.30 -12.78
CA GLU A 70 -6.67 -20.88 -14.14
C GLU A 70 -8.05 -21.12 -14.76
N THR A 71 -9.06 -21.41 -13.93
CA THR A 71 -10.43 -21.73 -14.37
C THR A 71 -11.38 -20.52 -14.37
N ASP A 72 -10.92 -19.37 -13.87
CA ASP A 72 -11.68 -18.12 -13.81
C ASP A 72 -12.11 -17.62 -15.19
N GLU A 73 -13.23 -16.91 -15.24
CA GLU A 73 -13.80 -16.23 -16.40
C GLU A 73 -12.82 -15.21 -17.03
N PHE A 74 -11.90 -14.69 -16.23
CA PHE A 74 -10.88 -13.72 -16.65
C PHE A 74 -9.53 -14.34 -16.98
N SER A 75 -9.37 -15.67 -16.91
CA SER A 75 -8.12 -16.39 -17.17
C SER A 75 -7.48 -16.00 -18.51
N SER A 76 -8.23 -15.94 -19.62
CA SER A 76 -7.72 -15.53 -20.94
C SER A 76 -7.23 -14.07 -20.99
N ILE A 77 -7.76 -13.18 -20.14
CA ILE A 77 -7.28 -11.80 -20.03
C ILE A 77 -5.98 -11.78 -19.25
N PHE A 78 -5.93 -12.54 -18.14
CA PHE A 78 -4.76 -12.61 -17.25
C PHE A 78 -3.57 -13.35 -17.88
N SER A 79 -3.82 -14.36 -18.72
CA SER A 79 -2.78 -15.06 -19.48
C SER A 79 -2.19 -14.18 -20.60
N GLY A 80 -2.88 -13.10 -20.97
CA GLY A 80 -2.51 -12.19 -22.05
C GLY A 80 -2.95 -12.66 -23.44
N GLU A 81 -3.77 -13.71 -23.52
CA GLU A 81 -4.35 -14.19 -24.79
C GLU A 81 -5.30 -13.14 -25.40
N ILE A 82 -6.07 -12.46 -24.56
CA ILE A 82 -7.01 -11.40 -24.97
C ILE A 82 -6.56 -10.07 -24.38
N THR A 83 -6.27 -9.09 -25.26
CA THR A 83 -6.06 -7.71 -24.83
C THR A 83 -7.41 -7.03 -24.52
N PRO A 84 -7.68 -6.61 -23.27
CA PRO A 84 -8.96 -6.06 -22.90
C PRO A 84 -9.16 -4.67 -23.51
N LYS A 85 -10.35 -4.42 -24.06
CA LYS A 85 -10.75 -3.10 -24.55
C LYS A 85 -11.59 -2.40 -23.49
N ILE A 86 -11.05 -1.33 -22.92
CA ILE A 86 -11.70 -0.61 -21.82
C ILE A 86 -12.39 0.65 -22.34
N LEU A 87 -13.70 0.76 -22.09
CA LEU A 87 -14.47 1.99 -22.32
C LEU A 87 -14.64 2.74 -20.99
N LEU A 88 -14.13 3.98 -20.93
CA LEU A 88 -14.39 4.88 -19.82
C LEU A 88 -15.67 5.67 -20.07
N THR A 89 -16.65 5.50 -19.17
CA THR A 89 -17.89 6.27 -19.15
C THR A 89 -17.93 7.18 -17.92
N HIS A 90 -18.84 8.14 -17.93
CA HIS A 90 -19.11 9.02 -16.80
C HIS A 90 -20.62 9.26 -16.69
N SER A 91 -21.07 9.81 -15.55
CA SER A 91 -22.50 10.10 -15.34
C SER A 91 -23.02 11.13 -16.35
N ASP A 92 -24.34 11.28 -16.43
CA ASP A 92 -24.93 12.42 -17.14
C ASP A 92 -24.52 13.74 -16.46
N ARG A 93 -24.42 14.83 -17.24
CA ARG A 93 -24.08 16.19 -16.80
C ARG A 93 -22.80 16.29 -15.97
N VAL A 94 -21.70 15.77 -16.51
CA VAL A 94 -20.38 15.86 -15.87
C VAL A 94 -19.83 17.28 -15.76
N CYS A 95 -19.10 17.54 -14.69
CA CYS A 95 -18.34 18.76 -14.55
C CYS A 95 -17.04 18.72 -15.38
N PRO A 96 -16.50 19.88 -15.82
CA PRO A 96 -15.27 19.93 -16.59
C PRO A 96 -14.07 19.25 -15.91
N ARG A 97 -14.02 19.26 -14.58
CA ARG A 97 -12.99 18.58 -13.79
C ARG A 97 -13.04 17.05 -13.98
N THR A 98 -14.23 16.46 -13.98
CA THR A 98 -14.40 15.01 -14.25
C THR A 98 -14.01 14.68 -15.68
N ILE A 99 -14.35 15.53 -16.65
CA ILE A 99 -13.93 15.35 -18.05
C ILE A 99 -12.39 15.37 -18.15
N GLY A 100 -11.73 16.33 -17.51
CA GLY A 100 -10.27 16.40 -17.44
C GLY A 100 -9.65 15.15 -16.82
N PHE A 101 -10.21 14.70 -15.69
CA PHE A 101 -9.80 13.45 -15.03
C PHE A 101 -9.97 12.23 -15.95
N CYS A 102 -11.12 12.07 -16.60
CA CYS A 102 -11.35 10.96 -17.53
C CYS A 102 -10.39 10.99 -18.72
N LYS A 103 -10.02 12.19 -19.22
CA LYS A 103 -9.02 12.34 -20.29
C LYS A 103 -7.64 11.89 -19.81
N GLU A 104 -7.18 12.35 -18.65
CA GLU A 104 -5.92 11.92 -18.04
C GLU A 104 -5.89 10.40 -17.80
N LEU A 105 -6.98 9.86 -17.26
CA LEU A 105 -7.14 8.42 -17.02
C LEU A 105 -7.17 7.63 -18.35
N SER A 106 -7.78 8.17 -19.40
CA SER A 106 -7.82 7.51 -20.71
C SER A 106 -6.45 7.47 -21.40
N GLY A 107 -5.63 8.52 -21.24
CA GLY A 107 -4.25 8.53 -21.73
C GLY A 107 -3.37 7.52 -21.01
N PHE A 108 -3.70 7.24 -19.74
CA PHE A 108 -3.06 6.21 -18.93
C PHE A 108 -3.46 4.78 -19.38
N LEU A 109 -4.75 4.50 -19.57
CA LEU A 109 -5.24 3.16 -19.91
C LEU A 109 -4.94 2.71 -21.36
N LYS A 110 -4.56 3.64 -22.25
CA LYS A 110 -4.33 3.39 -23.68
C LYS A 110 -2.85 3.41 -24.08
N GLY A 111 -1.93 3.64 -23.15
CA GLY A 111 -0.49 3.67 -23.45
C GLY A 111 0.10 2.26 -23.60
N PRO A 112 1.07 2.05 -24.51
CA PRO A 112 1.93 0.87 -24.42
C PRO A 112 2.78 1.03 -23.16
N HIS A 113 2.97 -0.05 -22.40
CA HIS A 113 3.83 -0.09 -21.21
C HIS A 113 3.17 0.42 -19.91
N LEU A 114 2.26 -0.40 -19.38
CA LEU A 114 1.87 -0.41 -17.97
C LEU A 114 2.81 -1.38 -17.24
N GLU A 115 3.90 -0.89 -16.67
CA GLU A 115 4.74 -1.69 -15.77
C GLU A 115 4.19 -1.57 -14.34
N PRO A 116 3.59 -2.58 -13.71
CA PRO A 116 3.42 -2.56 -12.27
C PRO A 116 4.77 -2.87 -11.60
N SER A 117 5.39 -1.89 -10.92
CA SER A 117 6.44 -2.24 -9.96
C SER A 117 5.74 -2.74 -8.69
N ALA A 118 5.82 -4.05 -8.47
CA ALA A 118 5.38 -4.67 -7.23
C ALA A 118 6.33 -4.22 -6.10
N GLN A 119 6.00 -3.08 -5.48
CA GLN A 119 6.52 -2.72 -4.16
C GLN A 119 5.35 -2.46 -3.21
N SER A 120 4.58 -3.51 -2.94
CA SER A 120 3.99 -3.67 -1.62
C SER A 120 5.10 -4.15 -0.69
N SER A 121 5.26 -3.53 0.48
CA SER A 121 6.17 -3.99 1.53
C SER A 121 5.69 -5.26 2.25
N ASP A 122 4.74 -5.97 1.63
CA ASP A 122 4.35 -7.36 1.87
C ASP A 122 4.30 -8.03 0.48
N PRO A 123 4.77 -9.27 0.28
CA PRO A 123 4.83 -9.93 -1.04
C PRO A 123 3.45 -10.36 -1.57
N GLN A 124 2.37 -9.70 -1.13
CA GLN A 124 0.98 -10.12 -1.32
C GLN A 124 0.09 -8.97 -1.77
N GLY A 125 -0.42 -9.13 -2.99
CA GLY A 125 -1.43 -8.30 -3.63
C GLY A 125 -2.01 -9.06 -4.82
N SER A 126 -2.54 -10.27 -4.59
CA SER A 126 -3.30 -11.03 -5.58
C SER A 126 -4.74 -10.49 -5.60
N GLY A 127 -5.20 -10.06 -6.77
CA GLY A 127 -6.51 -9.43 -6.97
C GLY A 127 -6.39 -8.13 -7.77
N ALA A 128 -5.58 -7.18 -7.30
CA ALA A 128 -5.41 -5.89 -8.01
C ALA A 128 -4.21 -5.88 -9.00
N SER A 129 -3.24 -6.77 -8.82
CA SER A 129 -2.02 -6.81 -9.65
C SER A 129 -2.19 -7.55 -10.98
N SER A 130 -3.27 -8.32 -11.14
CA SER A 130 -3.58 -9.12 -12.34
C SER A 130 -4.12 -8.30 -13.51
N LEU A 131 -4.32 -6.99 -13.31
CA LEU A 131 -4.89 -6.10 -14.33
C LEU A 131 -3.88 -5.62 -15.39
N PHE A 132 -2.65 -6.15 -15.42
CA PHE A 132 -1.56 -5.60 -16.25
C PHE A 132 -0.80 -6.66 -17.09
N PRO A 133 -0.30 -6.31 -18.30
CA PRO A 133 0.14 -7.28 -19.32
C PRO A 133 1.56 -7.86 -19.13
N ASN A 134 1.80 -9.01 -19.78
CA ASN A 134 3.02 -9.85 -19.73
C ASN A 134 4.34 -9.22 -20.22
N GLU A 135 4.31 -8.10 -20.95
CA GLU A 135 5.50 -7.43 -21.50
C GLU A 135 6.39 -6.77 -20.43
N SER A 136 5.95 -6.78 -19.16
CA SER A 136 6.65 -6.25 -17.98
C SER A 136 7.88 -7.02 -17.51
N ARG A 137 8.39 -7.91 -18.36
CA ARG A 137 9.52 -8.82 -18.06
C ARG A 137 10.75 -8.56 -18.95
N LEU A 138 10.69 -7.54 -19.81
CA LEU A 138 11.79 -7.11 -20.69
C LEU A 138 12.70 -6.07 -20.00
N PRO A 139 13.97 -5.91 -20.42
CA PRO A 139 14.89 -4.96 -19.79
C PRO A 139 14.36 -3.52 -19.87
N PRO A 140 14.38 -2.77 -18.76
CA PRO A 140 13.69 -1.48 -18.64
C PRO A 140 14.32 -0.41 -19.53
N GLN A 141 13.51 0.27 -20.33
CA GLN A 141 13.95 1.44 -21.09
C GLN A 141 14.31 2.61 -20.16
N PRO A 142 15.21 3.56 -20.56
CA PRO A 142 15.73 4.63 -19.70
C PRO A 142 14.68 5.57 -19.09
N HIS A 143 13.43 5.52 -19.57
CA HIS A 143 12.30 6.26 -19.02
C HIS A 143 11.07 5.38 -18.90
N SER A 144 11.10 4.45 -17.95
CA SER A 144 9.99 3.54 -17.71
C SER A 144 8.94 4.19 -16.79
N ARG A 145 7.66 3.90 -17.07
CA ARG A 145 6.51 4.39 -16.31
C ARG A 145 5.84 3.22 -15.63
N THR A 146 5.45 3.42 -14.38
CA THR A 146 4.87 2.39 -13.54
C THR A 146 3.61 2.88 -12.85
N ILE A 147 2.64 1.98 -12.68
CA ILE A 147 1.50 2.22 -11.82
C ILE A 147 1.53 1.27 -10.63
N VAL A 148 1.19 1.82 -9.48
CA VAL A 148 1.14 1.09 -8.22
C VAL A 148 -0.26 1.18 -7.65
N PHE A 149 -0.83 0.01 -7.36
CA PHE A 149 -2.01 -0.15 -6.53
C PHE A 149 -1.53 -0.65 -5.18
N HIS A 150 -1.39 0.27 -4.23
CA HIS A 150 -0.95 -0.09 -2.88
C HIS A 150 -2.17 -0.33 -2.01
N ASN A 151 -2.38 -1.58 -1.58
CA ASN A 151 -3.42 -1.90 -0.62
C ASN A 151 -2.90 -1.67 0.79
N GLN A 152 -3.56 -0.81 1.55
CA GLN A 152 -3.26 -0.61 2.96
C GLN A 152 -4.57 -0.51 3.73
N ARG A 153 -4.86 -1.59 4.47
CA ARG A 153 -6.15 -1.79 5.15
C ARG A 153 -7.29 -1.81 4.12
N ASP A 154 -8.35 -1.04 4.35
CA ASP A 154 -9.48 -0.94 3.41
C ASP A 154 -9.28 0.10 2.28
N TYR A 155 -8.05 0.57 2.05
CA TYR A 155 -7.78 1.64 1.10
C TYR A 155 -6.79 1.18 0.05
N ILE A 156 -7.17 1.34 -1.21
CA ILE A 156 -6.30 1.09 -2.36
C ILE A 156 -5.80 2.44 -2.85
N PHE A 157 -4.49 2.66 -2.76
CA PHE A 157 -3.85 3.87 -3.24
C PHE A 157 -3.38 3.67 -4.66
N PHE A 158 -3.92 4.47 -5.58
CA PHE A 158 -3.45 4.55 -6.95
C PHE A 158 -2.34 5.60 -7.05
N ARG A 159 -1.21 5.21 -7.64
CA ARG A 159 -0.07 6.09 -7.92
C ARG A 159 0.51 5.78 -9.30
N HIS A 160 0.92 6.82 -10.02
CA HIS A 160 1.61 6.71 -11.30
C HIS A 160 2.98 7.36 -11.17
N TYR A 161 4.01 6.54 -11.30
CA TYR A 161 5.41 6.90 -11.22
C TYR A 161 6.08 6.84 -12.58
N ARG A 162 7.07 7.71 -12.79
CA ARG A 162 8.15 7.50 -13.74
C ARG A 162 9.39 7.18 -12.92
N TYR A 163 10.15 6.18 -13.32
CA TYR A 163 11.36 5.80 -12.61
C TYR A 163 12.58 5.77 -13.53
N ILE A 164 13.74 5.95 -12.91
CA ILE A 164 15.06 5.94 -13.55
C ILE A 164 15.97 5.09 -12.67
N HIS A 165 16.56 4.05 -13.25
CA HIS A 165 17.64 3.30 -12.61
C HIS A 165 18.89 4.17 -12.60
N ARG A 166 19.51 4.31 -11.43
CA ARG A 166 20.80 4.98 -11.28
C ARG A 166 21.80 3.97 -10.72
N ASP A 167 22.90 3.84 -11.43
CA ASP A 167 24.03 3.07 -10.96
C ASP A 167 24.85 3.94 -10.00
N THR A 168 25.29 3.34 -8.89
CA THR A 168 26.05 4.03 -7.83
C THR A 168 27.43 4.53 -8.26
N THR A 169 27.83 4.31 -9.51
CA THR A 169 29.09 4.80 -10.10
C THR A 169 29.06 6.30 -10.41
N ASP A 170 27.86 6.91 -10.49
CA ASP A 170 27.69 8.29 -11.00
C ASP A 170 27.54 9.34 -9.89
N VAL A 171 27.71 8.96 -8.63
CA VAL A 171 27.75 9.91 -7.50
C VAL A 171 29.21 10.26 -7.24
N HIS A 172 29.66 11.43 -7.70
CA HIS A 172 30.87 12.05 -7.18
C HIS A 172 30.68 12.27 -5.66
N ASN A 173 31.27 11.37 -4.86
CA ASN A 173 31.40 11.59 -3.43
C ASN A 173 32.53 12.61 -3.24
N ASP A 174 32.20 13.85 -2.91
CA ASP A 174 33.17 14.84 -2.41
C ASP A 174 33.59 14.56 -0.95
N ASP A 175 33.26 13.37 -0.43
CA ASP A 175 33.53 12.95 0.95
C ASP A 175 34.54 11.79 0.92
N ASP A 176 35.81 12.11 1.20
CA ASP A 176 36.96 11.20 1.36
C ASP A 176 36.81 10.29 2.59
N ASN A 177 35.74 9.49 2.65
CA ASN A 177 35.64 8.40 3.61
C ASN A 177 35.64 7.07 2.86
N GLU A 178 36.86 6.52 2.71
CA GLU A 178 37.13 5.15 2.33
C GLU A 178 36.41 4.20 3.30
N ASN A 179 35.20 3.80 2.96
CA ASN A 179 34.56 2.61 3.53
C ASN A 179 34.44 1.56 2.44
N GLU A 180 35.43 0.68 2.41
CA GLU A 180 35.41 -0.56 1.66
C GLU A 180 34.20 -1.42 2.06
N GLY A 181 33.43 -1.87 1.07
CA GLY A 181 32.32 -2.82 1.27
C GLY A 181 30.92 -2.34 0.90
N LYS A 182 30.77 -1.22 0.17
CA LYS A 182 29.45 -0.81 -0.33
C LYS A 182 29.08 -1.71 -1.53
N HIS A 183 28.29 -2.76 -1.27
CA HIS A 183 27.60 -3.50 -2.33
C HIS A 183 26.94 -2.51 -3.29
N ASN A 184 27.14 -2.68 -4.60
CA ASN A 184 26.45 -1.93 -5.65
C ASN A 184 24.96 -1.95 -5.35
N THR A 185 24.45 -0.87 -4.77
CA THR A 185 23.04 -0.77 -4.40
C THR A 185 22.41 -0.03 -5.55
N GLU A 186 21.85 -0.77 -6.51
CA GLU A 186 21.03 -0.19 -7.57
C GLU A 186 19.95 0.68 -6.92
N HIS A 187 19.98 1.98 -7.23
CA HIS A 187 19.03 2.92 -6.65
C HIS A 187 18.03 3.36 -7.71
N ILE A 188 16.75 3.14 -7.46
CA ILE A 188 15.67 3.56 -8.34
C ILE A 188 15.17 4.94 -7.91
N ALA A 189 15.40 5.95 -8.74
CA ALA A 189 14.82 7.27 -8.53
C ALA A 189 13.42 7.33 -9.13
N MET A 190 12.41 7.70 -8.34
CA MET A 190 11.00 7.71 -8.76
C MET A 190 10.40 9.11 -8.63
N ASN A 191 9.64 9.53 -9.64
CA ASN A 191 8.87 10.77 -9.65
C ASN A 191 7.39 10.47 -9.92
N GLU A 192 6.47 11.13 -9.22
CA GLU A 192 5.03 10.99 -9.48
C GLU A 192 4.62 11.87 -10.66
N VAL A 193 4.04 11.29 -11.71
CA VAL A 193 3.78 11.97 -13.01
C VAL A 193 2.30 11.96 -13.41
N GLY A 194 1.42 11.29 -12.66
CA GLY A 194 0.00 11.14 -13.00
C GLY A 194 -0.99 11.40 -11.87
N PRO A 195 -2.29 11.12 -12.12
CA PRO A 195 -3.34 11.32 -11.15
C PRO A 195 -3.11 10.45 -9.91
N LYS A 196 -3.50 11.00 -8.76
CA LYS A 196 -3.39 10.33 -7.46
C LYS A 196 -4.77 10.28 -6.85
N PHE A 197 -5.22 9.09 -6.53
CA PHE A 197 -6.48 8.90 -5.83
C PHE A 197 -6.41 7.69 -4.92
N THR A 198 -7.32 7.66 -3.96
CA THR A 198 -7.46 6.57 -3.02
C THR A 198 -8.86 6.00 -3.23
N LEU A 199 -8.93 4.71 -3.52
CA LEU A 199 -10.16 3.96 -3.68
C LEU A 199 -10.49 3.25 -2.38
N LYS A 200 -11.79 3.06 -2.15
CA LYS A 200 -12.31 2.22 -1.09
C LYS A 200 -13.45 1.39 -1.67
N LEU A 201 -13.33 0.08 -1.59
CA LEU A 201 -14.35 -0.83 -2.09
C LEU A 201 -15.68 -0.59 -1.37
N ARG A 202 -16.75 -0.45 -2.16
CA ARG A 202 -18.13 -0.25 -1.68
C ARG A 202 -19.00 -1.47 -1.91
N SER A 203 -18.87 -2.09 -3.07
CA SER A 203 -19.65 -3.26 -3.44
C SER A 203 -18.95 -4.00 -4.57
N ILE A 204 -19.19 -5.31 -4.66
CA ILE A 204 -18.84 -6.20 -5.76
C ILE A 204 -20.15 -6.78 -6.28
N GLN A 205 -20.34 -6.72 -7.60
CA GLN A 205 -21.52 -7.23 -8.28
C GLN A 205 -21.09 -8.40 -9.18
N LEU A 206 -21.87 -9.47 -9.18
CA LEU A 206 -21.70 -10.59 -10.11
C LEU A 206 -22.23 -10.19 -11.49
N GLY A 207 -21.44 -10.48 -12.52
CA GLY A 207 -21.75 -10.16 -13.91
C GLY A 207 -21.56 -8.68 -14.28
N THR A 208 -22.34 -8.21 -15.23
CA THR A 208 -22.22 -6.85 -15.77
C THR A 208 -22.86 -5.81 -14.84
N PHE A 209 -22.38 -4.57 -14.91
CA PHE A 209 -22.92 -3.47 -14.11
C PHE A 209 -24.43 -3.28 -14.37
N ASP A 210 -25.24 -3.46 -13.31
CA ASP A 210 -26.68 -3.21 -13.32
C ASP A 210 -27.04 -2.37 -12.08
N SER A 211 -27.56 -1.18 -12.33
CA SER A 211 -27.92 -0.22 -11.30
C SER A 211 -29.26 -0.51 -10.62
N GLN A 212 -30.11 -1.36 -11.20
CA GLN A 212 -31.47 -1.62 -10.69
C GLN A 212 -31.59 -2.99 -10.02
N TYR A 213 -31.11 -4.05 -10.68
CA TYR A 213 -31.33 -5.43 -10.24
C TYR A 213 -30.02 -6.22 -10.11
N GLY A 214 -28.89 -5.51 -9.98
CA GLY A 214 -27.58 -6.13 -9.88
C GLY A 214 -27.49 -7.12 -8.72
N ASN A 215 -26.99 -8.34 -9.01
CA ASN A 215 -26.74 -9.33 -7.98
C ASN A 215 -25.40 -9.04 -7.29
N TYR A 216 -25.44 -8.66 -6.01
CA TYR A 216 -24.24 -8.28 -5.28
C TYR A 216 -23.64 -9.47 -4.54
N GLU A 217 -22.41 -9.81 -4.87
CA GLU A 217 -21.60 -10.75 -4.09
C GLU A 217 -21.25 -10.15 -2.72
N TRP A 218 -20.86 -8.88 -2.73
CA TRP A 218 -20.41 -8.20 -1.53
C TRP A 218 -20.87 -6.75 -1.48
N VAL A 219 -21.32 -6.29 -0.31
CA VAL A 219 -21.67 -4.88 -0.08
C VAL A 219 -21.12 -4.43 1.27
N ARG A 220 -20.46 -3.28 1.28
CA ARG A 220 -19.91 -2.68 2.50
C ARG A 220 -21.01 -2.24 3.45
N LYS A 221 -21.37 -3.08 4.41
CA LYS A 221 -22.34 -2.76 5.47
C LYS A 221 -21.64 -2.39 6.78
N ARG A 222 -21.80 -1.15 7.22
CA ARG A 222 -21.20 -0.64 8.47
C ARG A 222 -21.64 -1.41 9.72
N THR A 223 -22.83 -2.01 9.69
CA THR A 223 -23.38 -2.81 10.78
C THR A 223 -22.64 -4.13 10.95
N GLU A 224 -22.27 -4.79 9.86
CA GLU A 224 -21.62 -6.12 9.85
C GLU A 224 -20.12 -6.02 10.15
N ILE A 225 -19.43 -5.01 9.59
CA ILE A 225 -18.00 -4.77 9.81
C ILE A 225 -17.70 -4.34 11.26
N GLY A 226 -18.73 -3.84 11.96
CA GLY A 226 -18.61 -3.34 13.32
C GLY A 226 -17.75 -2.08 13.44
N ARG A 227 -17.30 -1.78 14.66
CA ARG A 227 -16.46 -0.61 14.99
C ARG A 227 -14.99 -0.99 15.22
N SER A 228 -14.62 -2.24 14.96
CA SER A 228 -13.25 -2.71 15.13
C SER A 228 -12.33 -1.92 14.21
N ARG A 229 -11.20 -1.46 14.75
CA ARG A 229 -10.14 -0.78 13.98
C ARG A 229 -9.04 -1.74 13.51
N ARG A 230 -9.27 -3.04 13.71
CA ARG A 230 -8.34 -4.16 13.43
C ARG A 230 -8.92 -5.16 12.43
N THR A 231 -10.12 -4.90 11.94
CA THR A 231 -10.79 -5.72 10.93
C THR A 231 -10.73 -4.93 9.63
N PHE A 232 -10.11 -5.52 8.62
CA PHE A 232 -9.97 -4.97 7.27
C PHE A 232 -10.45 -6.04 6.29
N ILE A 233 -11.10 -5.62 5.21
CA ILE A 233 -11.86 -6.50 4.31
C ILE A 233 -11.09 -6.78 3.01
N LEU A 234 -10.06 -5.98 2.77
CA LEU A 234 -9.14 -6.08 1.64
C LEU A 234 -7.77 -6.58 2.08
#